data_AF-A0A8B8DAN6-F1
#
_entry.id   AF-A0A8B8DAN6-F1
#
_cell.length_a   1.000
_cell.length_b   1.000
_cell.length_c   1.000
_cell.angle_alpha   90.00
_cell.angle_beta   90.00
_cell.angle_gamma   90.00
#
_symmetry.space_group_name_H-M   'P 1'
#
loop_
_entity.id
_entity.type
_entity.pdbx_description
1 polymer ?
#
loop_
_entity_poly.entity_id
_entity_poly.type
_entity_poly.pdbx_seq_one_letter_code
_entity_poly.pdbx_strand_id
1 'polypeptide(L)'
;MYSNERLTDSSGNHCVGQESFIYSFNNGLSTSCDCTSMWVTDRTQMVVNYALCSTKHFYSNGGVAYCVYSTSVDSNYYVTVVNADSTVDFSTTFRFTCYAMTTSGGYVLASDNKGACVQDQTPHNKSATGTGTLTFSSNDKCTIPSESSSVNTVLIAGLLWEYLY
;
A
#
# COMPACT_ATOMS: atom_id res chain seq x y z
N MET A 1 17.41 -13.33 -9.71
CA MET A 1 16.24 -13.88 -10.44
C MET A 1 15.05 -13.57 -9.55
N TYR A 2 14.29 -12.52 -9.87
CA TYR A 2 13.12 -12.15 -9.08
C TYR A 2 12.08 -13.26 -9.23
N SER A 3 11.71 -13.91 -8.13
CA SER A 3 10.58 -14.83 -8.11
C SER A 3 9.35 -14.02 -8.51
N ASN A 4 8.62 -14.57 -9.47
CA ASN A 4 7.40 -14.02 -10.02
C ASN A 4 6.28 -14.18 -8.97
N GLU A 5 6.41 -13.49 -7.84
CA GLU A 5 5.46 -13.56 -6.74
C GLU A 5 4.24 -12.72 -7.12
N ARG A 6 3.30 -13.42 -7.76
CA ARG A 6 1.90 -13.06 -7.95
C ARG A 6 1.47 -11.88 -7.06
N LEU A 7 1.25 -10.75 -7.71
CA LEU A 7 0.70 -9.52 -7.12
C LEU A 7 -0.79 -9.66 -6.72
N THR A 8 -1.37 -10.83 -6.97
CA THR A 8 -2.71 -11.26 -6.52
C THR A 8 -2.69 -12.77 -6.31
N ASP A 9 -3.20 -13.23 -5.16
CA ASP A 9 -3.62 -14.63 -5.03
C ASP A 9 -5.10 -14.78 -5.47
N SER A 10 -5.62 -16.00 -5.44
CA SER A 10 -6.99 -16.35 -5.88
C SER A 10 -8.12 -15.63 -5.14
N SER A 11 -7.81 -14.82 -4.12
CA SER A 11 -8.76 -14.15 -3.22
C SER A 11 -8.88 -12.65 -3.47
N GLY A 12 -7.98 -12.03 -4.25
CA GLY A 12 -8.09 -10.63 -4.70
C GLY A 12 -7.82 -9.52 -3.65
N ASN A 13 -7.39 -9.84 -2.43
CA ASN A 13 -7.24 -8.89 -1.31
C ASN A 13 -5.82 -8.85 -0.74
N HIS A 14 -4.80 -8.60 -1.56
CA HIS A 14 -3.39 -8.70 -1.14
C HIS A 14 -2.62 -7.38 -1.36
N CYS A 15 -1.85 -6.99 -0.34
CA CYS A 15 -0.73 -6.06 -0.45
C CYS A 15 0.44 -6.75 -1.18
N VAL A 16 1.26 -5.97 -1.86
CA VAL A 16 2.45 -6.46 -2.57
C VAL A 16 3.45 -7.09 -1.58
N GLY A 17 3.61 -8.42 -1.62
CA GLY A 17 4.67 -9.19 -0.96
C GLY A 17 4.69 -9.15 0.58
N GLN A 18 5.42 -10.07 1.23
CA GLN A 18 5.81 -9.93 2.64
C GLN A 18 7.23 -9.37 2.66
N GLU A 19 7.36 -8.05 2.53
CA GLU A 19 8.66 -7.39 2.33
C GLU A 19 8.78 -6.07 3.11
N SER A 20 10.03 -5.71 3.43
CA SER A 20 10.42 -4.38 3.93
C SER A 20 10.99 -3.59 2.77
N PHE A 21 10.70 -2.29 2.70
CA PHE A 21 11.02 -1.48 1.52
C PHE A 21 11.87 -0.27 1.88
N ILE A 22 12.91 0.00 1.08
CA ILE A 22 13.41 1.36 0.95
C ILE A 22 12.49 2.06 -0.03
N TYR A 23 12.04 3.26 0.32
CA TYR A 23 11.20 4.04 -0.56
C TYR A 23 11.58 5.51 -0.59
N SER A 24 11.35 6.14 -1.73
CA SER A 24 11.30 7.59 -1.84
C SER A 24 9.87 8.04 -2.07
N PHE A 25 9.50 9.12 -1.40
CA PHE A 25 8.22 9.80 -1.54
C PHE A 25 8.46 11.20 -2.09
N ASN A 26 7.73 11.55 -3.14
CA ASN A 26 7.84 12.84 -3.79
C ASN A 26 6.48 13.54 -3.81
N ASN A 27 6.36 14.59 -3.00
CA ASN A 27 5.21 15.49 -2.94
C ASN A 27 5.54 16.91 -3.46
N GLY A 28 6.62 17.06 -4.22
CA GLY A 28 7.28 18.32 -4.52
C GLY A 28 8.61 18.51 -3.76
N LEU A 29 8.82 17.71 -2.70
CA LEU A 29 10.11 17.51 -2.03
C LEU A 29 10.41 16.00 -2.02
N SER A 30 11.61 15.62 -2.46
CA SER A 30 12.04 14.22 -2.43
C SER A 30 12.50 13.84 -1.02
N THR A 31 11.74 12.98 -0.35
CA THR A 31 12.09 12.39 0.96
C THR A 31 12.34 10.90 0.78
N SER A 32 13.45 10.39 1.32
CA SER A 32 13.78 8.96 1.28
C SER A 32 13.68 8.35 2.67
N CYS A 33 13.08 7.17 2.78
CA CYS A 33 12.93 6.42 4.02
C CYS A 33 13.40 4.97 3.82
N ASP A 34 14.03 4.41 4.85
CA ASP A 34 14.70 3.11 4.75
C ASP A 34 13.80 1.92 5.10
N CYS A 35 14.34 0.70 4.98
CA CYS A 35 13.64 -0.57 5.18
C CYS A 35 12.96 -0.71 6.56
N THR A 36 13.37 0.05 7.56
CA THR A 36 12.83 -0.05 8.93
C THR A 36 11.57 0.76 9.11
N SER A 37 11.32 1.69 8.19
CA SER A 37 10.21 2.63 8.27
C SER A 37 8.90 2.11 7.69
N MET A 38 8.94 1.16 6.74
CA MET A 38 7.73 0.59 6.13
C MET A 38 7.90 -0.87 5.75
N TRP A 39 6.89 -1.67 6.06
CA TRP A 39 6.85 -3.11 5.76
C TRP A 39 5.41 -3.59 5.56
N VAL A 40 5.29 -4.77 4.93
CA VAL A 40 4.01 -5.47 4.78
C VAL A 40 4.00 -6.73 5.64
N THR A 41 2.98 -6.87 6.48
CA THR A 41 2.72 -8.05 7.32
C THR A 41 1.65 -8.92 6.67
N ASP A 42 1.95 -10.22 6.57
CA ASP A 42 1.05 -11.27 6.07
C ASP A 42 0.32 -10.93 4.75
N ARG A 43 0.99 -10.17 3.86
CA ARG A 43 0.46 -9.71 2.56
C ARG A 43 -0.91 -9.02 2.63
N THR A 44 -1.36 -8.56 3.80
CA THR A 44 -2.71 -7.98 3.98
C THR A 44 -2.67 -6.66 4.73
N GLN A 45 -1.57 -6.35 5.40
CA GLN A 45 -1.42 -5.13 6.17
C GLN A 45 -0.14 -4.41 5.78
N MET A 46 -0.26 -3.11 5.49
CA MET A 46 0.86 -2.19 5.32
C MET A 46 1.06 -1.41 6.62
N VAL A 47 2.30 -1.33 7.08
CA VAL A 47 2.66 -0.60 8.30
C VAL A 47 3.78 0.38 7.99
N VAL A 48 3.64 1.60 8.51
CA VAL A 48 4.66 2.65 8.50
C VAL A 48 4.93 3.09 9.93
N ASN A 49 6.20 3.07 10.32
CA ASN A 49 6.65 3.63 11.57
C ASN A 49 7.00 5.12 11.41
N TYR A 50 6.07 5.99 11.80
CA TYR A 50 6.26 7.44 11.67
C TYR A 50 7.35 8.04 12.57
N ALA A 51 7.83 7.30 13.57
CA ALA A 51 9.01 7.73 14.35
C ALA A 51 10.32 7.57 13.57
N LEU A 52 10.35 6.64 12.61
CA LEU A 52 11.51 6.39 11.74
C LEU A 52 11.43 7.17 10.43
N CYS A 53 10.21 7.43 9.94
CA CYS A 53 9.97 8.28 8.78
C CYS A 53 8.70 9.10 8.95
N SER A 54 8.81 10.42 9.05
CA SER A 54 7.65 11.30 9.31
C SER A 54 6.68 11.46 8.14
N THR A 55 7.02 10.95 6.95
CA THR A 55 6.16 10.98 5.77
C THR A 55 4.88 10.19 6.02
N LYS A 56 3.74 10.87 5.99
CA LYS A 56 2.42 10.27 6.15
C LYS A 56 2.01 9.47 4.90
N HIS A 57 1.46 8.29 5.13
CA HIS A 57 0.89 7.41 4.11
C HIS A 57 -0.55 7.03 4.46
N PHE A 58 -1.26 6.47 3.49
CA PHE A 58 -2.62 5.94 3.64
C PHE A 58 -3.66 6.96 4.15
N TYR A 59 -3.33 8.25 4.13
CA TYR A 59 -4.05 9.30 4.86
C TYR A 59 -4.37 8.89 6.30
N SER A 60 -3.36 8.34 6.98
CA SER A 60 -3.44 7.77 8.32
C SER A 60 -2.53 8.49 9.30
N ASN A 61 -3.04 8.74 10.51
CA ASN A 61 -2.26 9.22 11.64
C ASN A 61 -1.45 8.10 12.30
N GLY A 62 -1.98 6.88 12.36
CA GLY A 62 -1.34 5.71 12.98
C GLY A 62 -0.38 4.94 12.08
N GLY A 63 -0.50 5.08 10.75
CA GLY A 63 0.43 4.47 9.80
C GLY A 63 0.16 3.00 9.51
N VAL A 64 -1.01 2.48 9.89
CA VAL A 64 -1.43 1.11 9.60
C VAL A 64 -2.58 1.13 8.61
N ALA A 65 -2.51 0.31 7.58
CA ALA A 65 -3.60 0.12 6.62
C ALA A 65 -3.76 -1.34 6.20
N TYR A 66 -4.98 -1.73 5.86
CA TYR A 66 -5.30 -3.07 5.37
C TYR A 66 -5.58 -3.04 3.88
N CYS A 67 -4.97 -3.94 3.10
CA CYS A 67 -5.32 -4.09 1.69
C CYS A 67 -6.65 -4.83 1.57
N VAL A 68 -7.63 -4.18 0.94
CA VAL A 68 -9.01 -4.69 0.88
C VAL A 68 -9.47 -5.01 -0.53
N TYR A 69 -8.75 -4.55 -1.54
CA TYR A 69 -9.06 -4.83 -2.93
C TYR A 69 -7.84 -4.57 -3.81
N SER A 70 -7.61 -5.45 -4.77
CA SER A 70 -6.67 -5.19 -5.85
C SER A 70 -7.21 -5.62 -7.21
N THR A 71 -6.84 -4.87 -8.23
CA THR A 71 -7.10 -5.21 -9.63
C THR A 71 -5.93 -4.79 -10.50
N SER A 72 -5.90 -5.27 -11.74
CA SER A 72 -4.86 -4.92 -12.71
C SER A 72 -5.49 -4.58 -14.05
N VAL A 73 -4.99 -3.52 -14.66
CA VAL A 73 -5.29 -3.16 -16.06
C VAL A 73 -3.94 -3.02 -16.76
N ASP A 74 -3.75 -3.80 -17.83
CA ASP A 74 -2.48 -3.93 -18.53
C ASP A 74 -1.32 -4.30 -17.58
N SER A 75 -0.32 -3.42 -17.43
CA SER A 75 0.83 -3.60 -16.54
C SER A 75 0.73 -2.77 -15.25
N ASN A 76 -0.43 -2.16 -14.99
CA ASN A 76 -0.68 -1.36 -13.80
C ASN A 76 -1.55 -2.14 -12.82
N TYR A 77 -1.22 -2.02 -11.54
CA TYR A 77 -1.95 -2.57 -10.42
C TYR A 77 -2.62 -1.44 -9.66
N TYR A 78 -3.84 -1.67 -9.24
CA TYR A 78 -4.64 -0.71 -8.49
C TYR A 78 -5.04 -1.36 -7.19
N VAL A 79 -4.51 -0.86 -6.07
CA VAL A 79 -4.71 -1.43 -4.75
C VAL A 79 -5.39 -0.42 -3.86
N THR A 80 -6.53 -0.80 -3.31
CA THR A 80 -7.24 -0.02 -2.30
C THR A 80 -6.85 -0.53 -0.92
N VAL A 81 -6.43 0.40 -0.06
CA VAL A 81 -6.15 0.15 1.34
C VAL A 81 -7.12 0.91 2.23
N VAL A 82 -7.39 0.36 3.41
CA VAL A 82 -8.21 0.94 4.46
C VAL A 82 -7.31 1.42 5.58
N ASN A 83 -7.33 2.72 5.86
CA ASN A 83 -6.72 3.29 7.05
C ASN A 83 -7.30 2.62 8.31
N ALA A 84 -6.44 2.08 9.16
CA ALA A 84 -6.81 1.37 10.38
C ALA A 84 -7.08 2.28 11.59
N ASP A 85 -6.91 3.60 11.47
CA ASP A 85 -7.23 4.55 12.55
C ASP A 85 -8.69 4.38 13.02
N SER A 86 -8.92 4.48 14.32
CA SER A 86 -10.27 4.38 14.89
C SER A 86 -11.21 5.47 14.39
N THR A 87 -10.66 6.64 14.04
CA THR A 87 -11.40 7.79 13.51
C THR A 87 -10.66 8.41 12.33
N VAL A 88 -11.41 9.06 11.44
CA VAL A 88 -10.89 9.89 10.36
C VAL A 88 -11.65 11.22 10.36
N ASP A 89 -11.00 12.29 9.95
CA ASP A 89 -11.55 13.66 9.94
C ASP A 89 -12.07 14.10 8.56
N PHE A 90 -11.81 13.32 7.51
CA PHE A 90 -12.12 13.62 6.12
C PHE A 90 -11.56 14.96 5.61
N SER A 91 -10.55 15.49 6.29
CA SER A 91 -9.82 16.69 5.90
C SER A 91 -8.36 16.34 5.65
N THR A 92 -7.72 15.74 6.64
CA THR A 92 -6.31 15.33 6.62
C THR A 92 -6.14 13.82 6.61
N THR A 93 -7.12 13.09 7.13
CA THR A 93 -7.16 11.63 7.22
C THR A 93 -8.40 11.09 6.53
N PHE A 94 -8.27 9.93 5.88
CA PHE A 94 -9.33 9.33 5.09
C PHE A 94 -9.40 7.83 5.31
N ARG A 95 -10.60 7.25 5.18
CA ARG A 95 -10.80 5.82 5.41
C ARG A 95 -10.16 4.96 4.33
N PHE A 96 -10.18 5.41 3.08
CA PHE A 96 -9.69 4.65 1.93
C PHE A 96 -8.62 5.43 1.19
N THR A 97 -7.64 4.70 0.68
CA THR A 97 -6.60 5.20 -0.24
C THR A 97 -6.44 4.22 -1.38
N CYS A 98 -6.36 4.70 -2.61
CA CYS A 98 -5.96 3.88 -3.74
C CYS A 98 -4.52 4.17 -4.16
N TYR A 99 -3.76 3.11 -4.43
CA TYR A 99 -2.47 3.17 -5.08
C TYR A 99 -2.57 2.64 -6.52
N ALA A 100 -2.16 3.45 -7.50
CA ALA A 100 -1.84 2.97 -8.84
C ALA A 100 -0.35 2.65 -8.87
N MET A 101 0.01 1.43 -9.29
CA MET A 101 1.35 0.89 -9.17
C MET A 101 1.81 0.23 -10.46
N THR A 102 3.10 0.28 -10.76
CA THR A 102 3.72 -0.53 -11.80
C THR A 102 5.14 -0.92 -11.44
N THR A 103 5.65 -1.96 -12.07
CA THR A 103 7.05 -2.40 -11.94
C THR A 103 7.85 -1.91 -13.12
N SER A 104 8.96 -1.21 -12.88
CA SER A 104 9.88 -0.77 -13.95
C SER A 104 11.31 -0.74 -13.45
N GLY A 105 12.23 -1.35 -14.21
CA GLY A 105 13.67 -1.28 -13.94
C GLY A 105 14.11 -1.84 -12.57
N GLY A 106 13.38 -2.80 -12.00
CA GLY A 106 13.65 -3.35 -10.66
C GLY A 106 13.05 -2.55 -9.51
N TYR A 107 12.23 -1.54 -9.81
CA TYR A 107 11.51 -0.73 -8.82
C TYR A 107 10.00 -0.93 -8.96
N VAL A 108 9.29 -0.66 -7.86
CA VAL A 108 7.84 -0.42 -7.91
C VAL A 108 7.62 1.08 -7.87
N LEU A 109 6.92 1.61 -8.87
CA LEU A 109 6.48 3.00 -8.92
C LEU A 109 5.03 3.06 -8.50
N ALA A 110 4.64 4.07 -7.75
CA ALA A 110 3.26 4.25 -7.33
C ALA A 110 2.83 5.72 -7.26
N SER A 111 1.52 5.95 -7.36
CA SER A 111 0.88 7.20 -6.94
C SER A 111 -0.31 6.90 -6.05
N ASP A 112 -0.50 7.70 -5.02
CA ASP A 112 -1.65 7.58 -4.13
C ASP A 112 -2.79 8.49 -4.60
N ASN A 113 -4.02 8.10 -4.26
CA ASN A 113 -5.21 8.91 -4.41
C ASN A 113 -6.12 8.71 -3.21
N LYS A 114 -6.65 9.82 -2.70
CA LYS A 114 -7.65 9.80 -1.65
C LYS A 114 -8.91 9.05 -2.11
N GLY A 115 -9.38 8.12 -1.29
CA GLY A 115 -10.60 7.37 -1.56
C GLY A 115 -10.34 6.21 -2.51
N ALA A 116 -10.96 6.27 -3.68
CA ALA A 116 -10.89 5.22 -4.71
C ALA A 116 -9.90 5.56 -5.82
N CYS A 117 -9.56 4.58 -6.64
CA CYS A 117 -8.80 4.79 -7.87
C CYS A 117 -9.62 5.60 -8.87
N VAL A 118 -8.98 6.48 -9.64
CA VAL A 118 -9.62 7.26 -10.70
C VAL A 118 -9.18 6.78 -12.08
N GLN A 119 -10.03 6.98 -13.09
CA GLN A 119 -9.88 6.42 -14.44
C GLN A 119 -8.50 6.68 -15.08
N ASP A 120 -7.91 7.86 -14.82
CA ASP A 120 -6.63 8.27 -15.41
C ASP A 120 -5.48 8.29 -14.40
N GLN A 121 -5.64 7.60 -13.26
CA GLN A 121 -4.56 7.50 -12.28
C GLN A 121 -3.41 6.67 -12.86
N THR A 122 -2.23 7.29 -12.93
CA THR A 122 -1.01 6.61 -13.38
C THR A 122 0.00 6.49 -12.24
N PRO A 123 0.85 5.46 -12.21
CA PRO A 123 1.88 5.31 -11.17
C PRO A 123 2.97 6.39 -11.22
N HIS A 124 3.08 7.10 -12.34
CA HIS A 124 4.18 8.04 -12.61
C HIS A 124 3.86 9.48 -12.20
N ASN A 125 2.57 9.83 -12.13
CA ASN A 125 2.13 11.18 -11.85
C ASN A 125 1.31 11.20 -10.56
N LYS A 126 1.53 12.23 -9.76
CA LYS A 126 0.69 12.51 -8.59
C LYS A 126 -0.76 12.69 -9.05
N SER A 127 -1.69 11.96 -8.43
CA SER A 127 -3.12 12.16 -8.68
C SER A 127 -3.60 13.53 -8.17
N ALA A 128 -4.68 14.06 -8.76
CA ALA A 128 -5.24 15.37 -8.38
C ALA A 128 -5.54 15.50 -6.88
N THR A 129 -6.02 14.43 -6.25
CA THR A 129 -6.27 14.39 -4.80
C THR A 129 -5.21 13.61 -4.01
N GLY A 130 -4.23 13.04 -4.71
CA GLY A 130 -3.10 12.31 -4.16
C GLY A 130 -2.14 13.21 -3.39
N THR A 131 -1.28 12.61 -2.59
CA THR A 131 -0.23 13.33 -1.87
C THR A 131 1.09 13.37 -2.64
N GLY A 132 1.40 12.34 -3.44
CA GLY A 132 2.64 12.29 -4.20
C GLY A 132 2.81 11.06 -5.09
N THR A 133 4.06 10.80 -5.45
CA THR A 133 4.50 9.54 -6.06
C THR A 133 5.50 8.84 -5.15
N LEU A 134 5.53 7.52 -5.25
CA LEU A 134 6.40 6.64 -4.48
C LEU A 134 7.26 5.82 -5.43
N THR A 135 8.49 5.56 -5.01
CA THR A 135 9.36 4.57 -5.65
C THR A 135 9.87 3.64 -4.57
N PHE A 136 9.53 2.36 -4.67
CA PHE A 136 9.98 1.32 -3.76
C PHE A 136 11.08 0.49 -4.42
N SER A 137 12.07 0.12 -3.62
CA SER A 137 13.09 -0.87 -3.95
C SER A 137 13.21 -1.88 -2.82
N SER A 138 13.07 -3.17 -3.13
CA SER A 138 13.53 -4.24 -2.25
C SER A 138 15.03 -4.41 -2.46
N ASN A 139 15.82 -4.00 -1.46
CA ASN A 139 17.25 -4.32 -1.44
C ASN A 139 17.42 -5.65 -0.70
N ASP A 140 18.42 -6.46 -1.09
CA ASP A 140 18.82 -7.70 -0.37
C ASP A 140 19.15 -7.46 1.12
N LYS A 141 19.31 -6.20 1.53
CA LYS A 141 19.52 -5.77 2.93
C LYS A 141 18.24 -5.57 3.73
N CYS A 142 17.07 -5.53 3.10
CA CYS A 142 15.79 -5.41 3.78
C CYS A 142 15.31 -6.81 4.20
N THR A 143 15.83 -7.33 5.31
CA THR A 143 15.36 -8.61 5.88
C THR A 143 14.27 -8.30 6.91
N ILE A 144 13.06 -8.82 6.72
CA ILE A 144 12.05 -8.78 7.78
C ILE A 144 12.56 -9.66 8.94
N PRO A 145 12.54 -9.21 10.21
CA PRO A 145 12.70 -10.13 11.33
C PRO A 145 11.58 -11.17 11.24
N SER A 146 11.96 -12.42 10.95
CA SER A 146 11.03 -13.53 10.78
C SER A 146 10.15 -13.69 12.02
N GLU A 147 8.88 -13.28 11.95
CA GLU A 147 7.90 -13.79 12.89
C GLU A 147 7.60 -15.24 12.49
N SER A 148 7.84 -16.14 13.45
CA SER A 148 7.49 -17.56 13.36
C SER A 148 6.01 -17.69 13.01
N SER A 149 5.71 -18.04 11.76
CA SER A 149 4.36 -18.29 11.30
C SER A 149 3.83 -19.60 11.89
N SER A 150 3.15 -19.48 13.03
CA SER A 150 2.25 -20.51 13.53
C SER A 150 0.95 -19.88 14.02
N VAL A 151 0.06 -19.48 13.10
CA VAL A 151 -1.36 -19.34 13.42
C VAL A 151 -2.20 -19.91 12.28
N ASN A 152 -2.68 -21.14 12.48
CA ASN A 152 -3.91 -21.60 11.85
C ASN A 152 -5.08 -20.77 12.41
N THR A 153 -6.05 -20.38 11.55
CA THR A 153 -7.51 -20.18 11.84
C THR A 153 -8.11 -18.77 11.57
N VAL A 154 -8.74 -18.59 10.39
CA VAL A 154 -10.16 -18.19 10.09
C VAL A 154 -10.73 -16.75 10.38
N LEU A 155 -11.56 -16.27 9.40
CA LEU A 155 -12.62 -15.19 9.35
C LEU A 155 -12.16 -13.72 9.12
N ILE A 156 -12.73 -12.93 8.19
CA ILE A 156 -14.15 -12.66 7.90
C ILE A 156 -14.43 -12.50 6.38
N ALA A 157 -15.45 -13.20 5.88
CA ALA A 157 -16.20 -12.83 4.68
C ALA A 157 -17.33 -11.86 5.06
N GLY A 158 -17.50 -10.76 4.32
CA GLY A 158 -18.53 -9.73 4.51
C GLY A 158 -17.90 -8.34 4.38
N LEU A 159 -18.17 -7.55 3.35
CA LEU A 159 -19.48 -6.95 3.07
C LEU A 159 -19.64 -6.71 1.56
N LEU A 160 -20.54 -7.47 0.93
CA LEU A 160 -21.14 -7.09 -0.35
C LEU A 160 -22.62 -7.49 -0.32
N TRP A 161 -23.43 -6.69 0.37
CA TRP A 161 -24.86 -6.50 0.15
C TRP A 161 -25.39 -5.55 1.23
N GLU A 162 -25.56 -4.27 0.89
CA GLU A 162 -26.58 -3.35 1.45
C GLU A 162 -26.30 -1.93 0.94
N TYR A 163 -26.46 -1.71 -0.37
CA TYR A 163 -26.77 -0.39 -0.94
C TYR A 163 -27.50 -0.60 -2.29
N LEU A 164 -28.61 -1.32 -2.22
CA LEU A 164 -29.69 -1.23 -3.20
C LEU A 164 -30.99 -1.36 -2.42
N TYR A 165 -31.38 -0.27 -1.74
CA TYR A 165 -32.73 0.31 -1.67
C TYR A 165 -32.63 1.72 -1.11
#